data_AF-W1YQM4-F1
#
_entry.id   AF-W1YQM4-F1
#
_cell.length_a   1.000
_cell.length_b   1.000
_cell.length_c   1.000
_cell.angle_alpha   90.00
_cell.angle_beta   90.00
_cell.angle_gamma   90.00
#
_symmetry.space_group_name_H-M   'P 1'
#
loop_
_entity.id
_entity.type
_entity.pdbx_description
1 polymer ?
#
loop_
_entity_poly.entity_id
_entity_poly.type
_entity_poly.pdbx_seq_one_letter_code
_entity_poly.pdbx_strand_id
1 'polypeptide(L)' 'LHNVGQRLFALLRKAPGVTLHCPDRVANVARTQSHVEVTLECGETLTGRVLVAADGTHSALATVCGVDWQQEPYEQLA' A
#
# COMPACT_ATOMS: atom_id res chain seq x y z
N LEU A 1 -2.93 -19.98 -2.48
CA LEU A 1 -2.60 -18.54 -2.48
C LEU A 1 -1.21 -18.25 -1.91
N HIS A 2 -0.80 -18.86 -0.79
CA HIS A 2 0.50 -18.61 -0.14
C HIS A 2 1.73 -18.79 -1.07
N ASN A 3 1.76 -19.84 -1.90
CA ASN A 3 2.90 -20.11 -2.78
C ASN A 3 3.09 -19.04 -3.88
N VAL A 4 1.99 -18.45 -4.37
CA VAL A 4 2.05 -17.40 -5.41
C VAL A 4 2.60 -16.12 -4.83
N GLY A 5 2.14 -15.72 -3.64
CA GLY A 5 2.64 -14.53 -2.94
C GLY A 5 4.13 -14.62 -2.65
N GLN A 6 4.59 -15.75 -2.12
CA GLN A 6 6.02 -16.00 -1.86
C GLN A 6 6.86 -15.92 -3.14
N ARG A 7 6.37 -16.51 -4.25
CA ARG A 7 7.06 -16.47 -5.53
C ARG A 7 7.15 -15.05 -6.09
N LEU A 8 6.05 -14.30 -6.07
CA LEU A 8 6.04 -12.91 -6.53
C LEU A 8 7.01 -12.05 -5.72
N PHE A 9 6.98 -12.17 -4.40
CA PHE A 9 7.86 -11.41 -3.52
C PHE A 9 9.35 -11.70 -3.79
N ALA A 10 9.70 -12.96 -4.05
CA ALA A 10 11.06 -13.34 -4.43
C ALA A 10 11.51 -12.74 -5.77
N LEU A 11 10.58 -12.55 -6.72
CA LEU A 11 10.86 -11.91 -8.01
C LEU A 11 11.03 -10.40 -7.87
N LEU A 12 10.20 -9.74 -7.03
CA LEU A 12 10.29 -8.29 -6.78
C LEU A 12 11.66 -7.88 -6.24
N ARG A 13 12.27 -8.69 -5.36
CA ARG A 13 13.63 -8.43 -4.83
C ARG A 13 14.72 -8.41 -5.90
N LYS A 14 14.45 -8.92 -7.10
CA LYS A 14 15.39 -9.00 -8.22
C LYS A 14 15.00 -8.10 -9.39
N ALA A 15 13.85 -7.43 -9.30
CA ALA A 15 13.32 -6.63 -10.40
C ALA A 15 14.06 -5.28 -10.48
N PRO A 16 14.67 -4.93 -11.62
CA PRO A 16 15.32 -3.64 -11.77
C PRO A 16 14.29 -2.50 -11.68
N GLY A 17 14.65 -1.42 -10.99
CA GLY A 17 13.76 -0.27 -10.78
C GLY A 17 12.69 -0.48 -9.71
N VAL A 18 12.71 -1.62 -9.00
CA VAL A 18 11.84 -1.88 -7.84
C VAL A 18 12.67 -1.86 -6.57
N THR A 19 12.35 -0.94 -5.68
CA THR A 19 12.89 -0.93 -4.31
C THR A 19 11.81 -1.43 -3.37
N LEU A 20 12.18 -2.36 -2.50
CA LEU A 20 11.25 -2.98 -1.56
C LEU A 20 11.56 -2.51 -0.14
N HIS A 21 10.70 -1.69 0.43
CA HIS A 21 10.75 -1.26 1.83
C HIS A 21 9.89 -2.22 2.67
N CYS A 22 10.46 -3.35 3.05
CA CYS A 22 9.80 -4.37 3.87
C CYS A 22 10.80 -4.86 4.92
N PRO A 23 10.42 -4.97 6.21
CA PRO A 23 9.05 -4.99 6.76
C PRO A 23 8.46 -3.62 7.10
N ASP A 24 9.09 -2.54 6.66
CA ASP A 24 8.68 -1.19 7.03
C ASP A 24 7.24 -0.85 6.61
N ARG A 25 6.57 -0.05 7.42
CA ARG A 25 5.16 0.31 7.25
C ARG A 25 5.04 1.80 6.99
N VAL A 26 3.94 2.19 6.36
CA VAL A 26 3.61 3.61 6.19
C VAL A 26 3.07 4.16 7.50
N ALA A 27 3.74 5.18 8.04
CA ALA A 27 3.32 5.91 9.22
C ALA A 27 2.46 7.13 8.88
N ASN A 28 2.79 7.84 7.79
CA ASN A 28 2.04 9.02 7.34
C ASN A 28 2.11 9.22 5.84
N VAL A 29 1.11 9.91 5.28
CA VAL A 29 1.08 10.35 3.88
C VAL A 29 0.68 11.82 3.81
N ALA A 30 1.50 12.61 3.13
CA ALA A 30 1.18 13.98 2.75
C ALA A 30 1.07 14.09 1.22
N ARG A 31 0.18 14.96 0.75
CA ARG A 31 -0.05 15.17 -0.68
C ARG A 31 0.01 16.65 -0.98
N THR A 32 0.70 16.98 -2.06
CA THR A 32 0.69 18.31 -2.66
C THR A 32 0.05 18.23 -4.04
N GLN A 33 -0.06 19.38 -4.72
CA GLN A 33 -0.53 19.41 -6.11
C GLN A 33 0.41 18.66 -7.07
N SER A 34 1.70 18.52 -6.73
CA SER A 34 2.74 18.04 -7.65
C SER A 34 3.32 16.67 -7.30
N HIS A 35 3.22 16.24 -6.04
CA HIS A 35 3.81 15.00 -5.56
C HIS A 35 3.13 14.49 -4.28
N VAL A 36 3.50 13.27 -3.90
CA VAL A 36 3.14 12.61 -2.65
C VAL A 36 4.40 12.37 -1.82
N GLU A 37 4.28 12.51 -0.52
CA GLU A 37 5.30 12.16 0.45
C GLU A 37 4.77 11.06 1.36
N VAL A 38 5.57 10.02 1.55
CA VAL A 38 5.23 8.86 2.38
C VAL A 38 6.31 8.74 3.45
N THR A 39 5.93 8.93 4.71
CA THR A 39 6.83 8.71 5.84
C THR A 39 6.66 7.28 6.33
N LEU A 40 7.75 6.54 6.38
CA LEU A 40 7.82 5.18 6.91
C LEU A 40 8.02 5.19 8.44
N GLU A 41 7.71 4.08 9.10
CA GLU A 41 7.87 3.94 10.57
C GLU A 41 9.34 4.07 11.00
N CYS A 42 10.29 3.72 10.12
CA CYS A 42 11.71 3.96 10.39
C CYS A 42 12.12 5.45 10.38
N GLY A 43 11.22 6.34 9.96
CA GLY A 43 11.44 7.77 9.82
C GLY A 43 11.96 8.22 8.44
N GLU A 44 12.16 7.30 7.48
CA GLU A 44 12.48 7.64 6.10
C GLU A 44 11.27 8.27 5.41
N THR A 45 11.48 9.32 4.61
CA THR A 45 10.44 9.91 3.76
C THR A 45 10.74 9.64 2.30
N LEU A 46 9.78 8.97 1.63
CA LEU A 46 9.81 8.70 0.20
C LEU A 46 8.97 9.74 -0.54
N THR A 47 9.48 10.26 -1.65
CA THR A 47 8.75 11.20 -2.51
C THR A 47 8.44 10.54 -3.86
N GLY A 48 7.19 10.67 -4.31
CA GLY A 48 6.73 10.13 -5.59
C GLY A 48 5.72 11.03 -6.27
N ARG A 49 5.40 10.76 -7.54
CA ARG A 49 4.32 11.48 -8.25
C ARG A 49 2.95 10.88 -8.01
N VAL A 50 2.91 9.57 -7.77
CA VAL A 50 1.68 8.79 -7.61
C VAL A 50 1.87 7.83 -6.45
N LEU A 51 0.85 7.73 -5.59
CA LEU A 51 0.71 6.69 -4.57
C LEU A 51 -0.40 5.74 -5.00
N VAL A 52 -0.12 4.44 -5.01
CA VAL A 52 -1.12 3.38 -5.23
C VAL A 52 -1.32 2.64 -3.92
N ALA A 53 -2.51 2.76 -3.33
CA ALA A 53 -2.89 1.99 -2.14
C ALA A 53 -3.29 0.56 -2.55
N ALA A 54 -2.52 -0.42 -2.09
CA ALA A 54 -2.77 -1.85 -2.33
C ALA A 54 -2.64 -2.66 -1.01
N ASP A 55 -3.00 -2.03 0.10
CA ASP A 55 -2.91 -2.54 1.48
C ASP A 55 -4.15 -3.33 1.93
N GLY A 56 -5.07 -3.63 1.01
CA GLY A 56 -6.19 -4.55 1.22
C GLY A 56 -7.49 -3.90 1.69
N THR A 57 -8.42 -4.73 2.17
CA THR A 57 -9.69 -4.29 2.77
C THR A 57 -9.43 -3.48 4.03
N HIS A 58 -10.22 -2.44 4.28
CA HIS A 58 -9.99 -1.49 5.39
C HIS A 58 -8.62 -0.79 5.31
N SER A 59 -8.16 -0.51 4.10
CA SER A 59 -6.94 0.25 3.82
C SER A 59 -6.85 1.52 4.68
N ALA A 60 -5.84 1.58 5.53
CA ALA A 60 -5.57 2.78 6.33
C ALA A 60 -5.18 3.95 5.43
N LEU A 61 -4.48 3.66 4.32
CA LEU A 61 -4.11 4.66 3.32
C LEU A 61 -5.31 5.25 2.60
N ALA A 62 -6.30 4.43 2.25
CA ALA A 62 -7.54 4.88 1.63
C ALA A 62 -8.30 5.84 2.56
N THR A 63 -8.44 5.48 3.83
CA THR A 63 -9.08 6.32 4.85
C THR A 63 -8.36 7.66 5.01
N VAL A 64 -7.03 7.66 5.14
CA VAL A 64 -6.22 8.90 5.22
C VAL A 64 -6.38 9.76 3.95
N CYS A 65 -6.59 9.14 2.80
CA CYS A 65 -6.84 9.83 1.54
C CYS A 65 -8.31 10.25 1.34
N GLY A 66 -9.18 10.07 2.34
CA GLY A 66 -10.60 10.43 2.27
C GLY A 66 -11.44 9.52 1.36
N VAL A 67 -10.99 8.28 1.16
CA VAL A 67 -11.74 7.27 0.41
C VAL A 67 -12.53 6.41 1.39
N ASP A 68 -13.85 6.57 1.38
CA ASP A 68 -14.75 5.82 2.24
C ASP A 68 -14.99 4.40 1.70
N TRP A 69 -15.07 3.45 2.63
CA TRP A 69 -15.41 2.07 2.33
C TRP A 69 -16.91 1.81 2.48
N GLN A 70 -17.47 1.07 1.53
CA GLN A 70 -18.83 0.55 1.61
C GLN A 70 -18.78 -0.98 1.66
N GLN A 71 -19.63 -1.54 2.52
CA GLN A 71 -19.76 -2.99 2.65
C GLN A 71 -21.23 -3.36 2.56
N GLU A 72 -21.55 -4.22 1.60
CA GLU A 72 -22.85 -4.85 1.47
C GLU A 72 -22.67 -6.36 1.72
N PRO A 73 -23.36 -6.94 2.70
CA PRO A 73 -23.36 -8.38 2.89
C PRO A 73 -23.83 -9.09 1.62
N TYR A 74 -23.14 -10.16 1.21
CA TYR A 74 -23.48 -10.89 -0.02
C TYR A 74 -24.78 -11.72 0.11
N GLU A 75 -25.41 -11.73 1.29
CA GLU A 75 -26.62 -12.50 1.63
C GLU A 75 -26.58 -13.98 1.23
N GLN A 76 -25.37 -14.56 1.10
CA GLN A 76 -25.23 -15.94 0.69
C GLN A 76 -25.71 -16.88 1.81
N LEU A 77 -26.86 -17.51 1.57
CA LEU A 77 -27.40 -18.57 2.41
C LEU A 77 -26.72 -19.91 2.06
N ALA A 78 -26.45 -20.72 3.08
CA ALA A 78 -25.80 -22.03 2.97
C ALA A 78 -26.78 -23.15 2.61
#